data_AF-A0A7W3SUJ7-F1
#
_entry.id   AF-A0A7W3SUJ7-F1
#
_cell.length_a   1.000
_cell.length_b   1.000
_cell.length_c   1.000
_cell.angle_alpha   90.00
_cell.angle_beta   90.00
_cell.angle_gamma   90.00
#
_symmetry.space_group_name_H-M   'P 1'
#
loop_
_entity.id
_entity.type
_entity.pdbx_description
1 polymer ?
#
loop_
_entity_poly.entity_id
_entity_poly.type
_entity_poly.pdbx_seq_one_letter_code
_entity_poly.pdbx_strand_id
1 'polypeptide(L)'
;MTLDDGTAVEYKYNGDNLLVERKEGSKKTRYYYDGQVIIAEVIVQADGSTKLKASYFYGNPLLMRENANDQKGYYLTNSQGDVIDIRNHLGNSINQYTYDIWGNVLTVNEIVENSFRYSGEYWDDATNLQYLCARWYDPSVGRFITEDTYEGELNNPLSLNLYTYVKNNPVVCFLRGEFENMGVSNKSA
;
A
#
# COMPACT_ATOMS: atom_id res chain seq x y z
N MET A 1 0.74 -5.73 16.09
CA MET A 1 0.64 -4.39 16.70
C MET A 1 -0.59 -4.36 17.61
N THR A 2 -0.57 -3.58 18.69
CA THR A 2 -1.76 -3.32 19.51
C THR A 2 -2.04 -1.83 19.45
N LEU A 3 -3.28 -1.46 19.16
CA LEU A 3 -3.74 -0.07 19.12
C LEU A 3 -3.98 0.45 20.54
N ASP A 4 -4.14 1.77 20.68
CA ASP A 4 -4.36 2.42 21.98
C ASP A 4 -5.62 1.93 22.70
N ASP A 5 -6.62 1.44 21.96
CA ASP A 5 -7.86 0.87 22.49
C ASP A 5 -7.72 -0.61 22.94
N GLY A 6 -6.52 -1.20 22.79
CA GLY A 6 -6.23 -2.60 23.10
C GLY A 6 -6.52 -3.58 21.97
N THR A 7 -7.03 -3.13 20.83
CA THR A 7 -7.30 -3.98 19.66
C THR A 7 -5.98 -4.42 19.03
N ALA A 8 -5.84 -5.72 18.77
CA ALA A 8 -4.68 -6.27 18.08
C ALA A 8 -4.86 -6.20 16.55
N VAL A 9 -3.83 -5.70 15.86
CA VAL A 9 -3.65 -5.80 14.40
C VAL A 9 -2.53 -6.79 14.10
N GLU A 10 -2.85 -7.82 13.32
CA GLU A 10 -1.96 -8.92 12.93
C GLU A 10 -1.87 -9.01 11.40
N TYR A 11 -0.69 -9.35 10.91
CA TYR A 11 -0.41 -9.52 9.48
C TYR A 11 0.17 -10.89 9.21
N LYS A 12 -0.16 -11.49 8.06
CA LYS A 12 0.43 -12.74 7.57
C LYS A 12 1.00 -12.54 6.19
N TYR A 13 2.11 -13.23 5.93
CA TYR A 13 2.86 -13.15 4.69
C TYR A 13 2.98 -14.52 4.03
N ASN A 14 3.10 -14.55 2.70
CA ASN A 14 3.47 -15.75 1.96
C ASN A 14 5.01 -15.94 1.94
N GLY A 15 5.49 -16.97 1.23
CA GLY A 15 6.93 -17.26 1.10
C GLY A 15 7.73 -16.19 0.35
N ASP A 16 7.06 -15.31 -0.38
CA ASP A 16 7.66 -14.18 -1.11
C ASP A 16 7.58 -12.88 -0.30
N ASN A 17 7.23 -12.97 0.99
CA ASN A 17 7.02 -11.84 1.91
C ASN A 17 5.90 -10.87 1.48
N LEU A 18 4.93 -11.31 0.68
CA LEU A 18 3.74 -10.52 0.33
C LEU A 18 2.64 -10.64 1.40
N LEU A 19 2.02 -9.53 1.78
CA LEU A 19 0.93 -9.45 2.75
C LEU A 19 -0.31 -10.21 2.23
N VAL A 20 -0.63 -11.38 2.78
CA VAL A 20 -1.77 -12.19 2.34
C VAL A 20 -2.99 -12.09 3.24
N GLU A 21 -2.83 -11.73 4.51
CA GLU A 21 -3.95 -11.57 5.44
C GLU A 21 -3.66 -10.46 6.45
N ARG A 22 -4.64 -9.59 6.67
CA ARG A 22 -4.68 -8.61 7.76
C ARG A 22 -5.82 -8.99 8.68
N LYS A 23 -5.59 -8.92 9.99
CA LYS A 23 -6.60 -9.15 11.02
C LYS A 23 -6.59 -8.04 12.05
N GLU A 24 -7.75 -7.47 12.32
CA GLU A 24 -7.97 -6.44 13.34
C GLU A 24 -9.08 -6.92 14.28
N GLY A 25 -8.69 -7.34 15.49
CA GLY A 25 -9.60 -8.04 16.40
C GLY A 25 -10.17 -9.32 15.75
N SER A 26 -11.47 -9.35 15.47
CA SER A 26 -12.13 -10.46 14.77
C SER A 26 -12.26 -10.27 13.25
N LYS A 27 -12.04 -9.05 12.74
CA LYS A 27 -12.18 -8.73 11.32
C LYS A 27 -10.95 -9.23 10.56
N LYS A 28 -11.16 -9.99 9.49
CA LYS A 28 -10.09 -10.52 8.65
C LYS A 28 -10.29 -10.10 7.20
N THR A 29 -9.22 -9.59 6.61
CA THR A 29 -9.14 -9.28 5.18
C THR A 29 -8.05 -10.14 4.56
N ARG A 30 -8.34 -10.78 3.43
CA ARG A 30 -7.38 -11.55 2.65
C ARG A 30 -7.15 -10.87 1.30
N TYR A 31 -5.89 -10.86 0.86
CA TYR A 31 -5.45 -10.22 -0.37
C TYR A 31 -5.08 -11.26 -1.43
N TYR A 32 -5.42 -10.97 -2.68
CA TYR A 32 -5.07 -11.76 -3.85
C TYR A 32 -4.17 -10.95 -4.77
N TYR A 33 -3.22 -11.62 -5.41
CA TYR A 33 -2.15 -10.98 -6.15
C TYR A 33 -2.10 -11.43 -7.62
N ASP A 34 -1.64 -10.53 -8.47
CA ASP A 34 -1.05 -10.83 -9.78
C ASP A 34 0.41 -10.36 -9.74
N GLY A 35 1.35 -11.30 -9.79
CA GLY A 35 2.75 -11.01 -9.46
C GLY A 35 2.91 -10.43 -8.06
N GLN A 36 3.31 -9.15 -7.97
CA GLN A 36 3.53 -8.44 -6.70
C GLN A 36 2.45 -7.41 -6.37
N VAL A 37 1.40 -7.26 -7.20
CA VAL A 37 0.33 -6.27 -6.97
C VAL A 37 -0.95 -6.91 -6.44
N ILE A 38 -1.60 -6.26 -5.48
CA ILE A 38 -2.89 -6.70 -4.93
C ILE A 38 -3.99 -6.41 -5.95
N ILE A 39 -4.61 -7.46 -6.51
CA ILE A 39 -5.70 -7.35 -7.48
C ILE A 39 -7.09 -7.49 -6.85
N ALA A 40 -7.18 -7.99 -5.63
CA ALA A 40 -8.45 -8.05 -4.89
C ALA A 40 -8.23 -8.19 -3.39
N GLU A 41 -9.21 -7.72 -2.62
CA GLU A 41 -9.35 -7.98 -1.20
C GLU A 41 -10.74 -8.56 -0.87
N VAL A 42 -10.77 -9.50 0.07
CA VAL A 42 -12.00 -10.15 0.53
C VAL A 42 -12.08 -10.12 2.05
N ILE A 43 -13.29 -9.96 2.58
CA ILE A 43 -13.58 -10.12 4.00
C ILE A 43 -13.80 -11.60 4.28
N VAL A 44 -13.05 -12.16 5.24
CA VAL A 44 -13.21 -13.54 5.72
C VAL A 44 -14.17 -13.54 6.91
N GLN A 45 -15.29 -14.25 6.77
CA GLN A 45 -16.33 -14.37 7.77
C GLN A 45 -15.97 -15.41 8.84
N ALA A 46 -16.72 -15.41 9.95
CA ALA A 46 -16.50 -16.32 11.07
C ALA A 46 -16.70 -17.80 10.69
N ASP A 47 -17.57 -18.09 9.73
CA ASP A 47 -17.84 -19.44 9.19
C ASP A 47 -16.81 -19.90 8.13
N GLY A 48 -15.81 -19.06 7.84
CA GLY A 48 -14.78 -19.31 6.83
C GLY A 48 -15.19 -18.93 5.41
N SER A 49 -16.44 -18.51 5.18
CA SER A 49 -16.86 -17.96 3.89
C SER A 49 -16.19 -16.61 3.62
N THR A 50 -16.15 -16.20 2.36
CA THR A 50 -15.53 -14.92 1.95
C THR A 50 -16.49 -14.06 1.17
N LYS A 51 -16.47 -12.76 1.42
CA LYS A 51 -17.18 -11.75 0.63
C LYS A 51 -16.18 -10.84 -0.08
N LEU A 52 -16.35 -10.64 -1.38
CA LEU A 52 -15.54 -9.66 -2.11
C LEU A 52 -15.72 -8.27 -1.48
N LYS A 53 -14.60 -7.60 -1.19
CA LYS A 53 -14.59 -6.22 -0.70
C LYS A 53 -14.31 -5.28 -1.88
N ALA A 54 -13.22 -5.53 -2.60
CA ALA A 54 -12.92 -4.83 -3.85
C ALA A 54 -11.99 -5.66 -4.75
N SER A 55 -12.12 -5.46 -6.06
CA SER A 55 -11.16 -5.83 -7.09
C SER A 55 -10.51 -4.57 -7.65
N TYR A 56 -9.25 -4.68 -8.09
CA TYR A 56 -8.43 -3.58 -8.57
C TYR A 56 -7.85 -3.89 -9.94
N PHE A 57 -7.86 -2.88 -10.80
CA PHE A 57 -7.40 -2.98 -12.18
C PHE A 57 -6.28 -1.99 -12.41
N TYR A 58 -5.18 -2.50 -12.93
CA TYR A 58 -3.95 -1.74 -13.15
C TYR A 58 -3.70 -1.54 -14.65
N GLY A 59 -3.23 -0.35 -15.00
CA GLY A 59 -2.50 -0.08 -16.24
C GLY A 59 -1.06 0.26 -15.86
N ASN A 60 -0.61 1.47 -16.21
CA ASN A 60 0.54 2.12 -15.57
C ASN A 60 0.15 3.59 -15.30
N PRO A 61 -0.54 3.95 -14.18
CA PRO A 61 -0.61 3.35 -12.81
C PRO A 61 -1.93 2.57 -12.48
N LEU A 62 -2.35 2.50 -11.19
CA LEU A 62 -3.65 1.97 -10.71
C LEU A 62 -4.81 2.76 -11.34
N LEU A 63 -5.80 2.06 -11.93
CA LEU A 63 -6.82 2.70 -12.77
C LEU A 63 -8.21 2.66 -12.17
N MET A 64 -8.63 1.50 -11.65
CA MET A 64 -10.02 1.29 -11.27
C MET A 64 -10.14 0.34 -10.09
N ARG A 65 -11.15 0.57 -9.26
CA ARG A 65 -11.68 -0.39 -8.29
C ARG A 65 -13.12 -0.73 -8.60
N GLU A 66 -13.53 -1.93 -8.23
CA GLU A 66 -14.92 -2.41 -8.31
C GLU A 66 -15.25 -3.21 -7.05
N ASN A 67 -16.39 -2.94 -6.40
CA ASN A 67 -16.82 -3.68 -5.22
C ASN A 67 -17.79 -4.81 -5.58
N ALA A 68 -18.24 -5.57 -4.58
CA ALA A 68 -19.19 -6.68 -4.78
C ALA A 68 -20.57 -6.30 -5.33
N ASN A 69 -20.89 -5.00 -5.42
CA ASN A 69 -22.16 -4.49 -5.95
C ASN A 69 -21.97 -3.83 -7.33
N ASP A 70 -20.90 -4.16 -8.06
CA ASP A 70 -20.53 -3.59 -9.35
C ASP A 70 -20.35 -2.05 -9.34
N GLN A 71 -20.10 -1.47 -8.17
CA GLN A 71 -19.85 -0.04 -8.04
C GLN A 71 -18.38 0.24 -8.36
N LYS A 72 -18.17 1.00 -9.43
CA LYS A 72 -16.85 1.35 -9.94
C LYS A 72 -16.36 2.69 -9.39
N GLY A 73 -15.08 2.73 -9.05
CA GLY A 73 -14.32 3.94 -8.76
C GLY A 73 -13.09 4.02 -9.67
N TYR A 74 -12.83 5.19 -10.24
CA TYR A 74 -11.72 5.45 -11.14
C TYR A 74 -10.70 6.32 -10.43
N TYR A 75 -9.46 5.83 -10.33
CA TYR A 75 -8.38 6.51 -9.64
C TYR A 75 -7.80 7.64 -10.50
N LEU A 76 -7.56 8.77 -9.86
CA LEU A 76 -6.80 9.89 -10.39
C LEU A 76 -5.55 10.05 -9.53
N THR A 77 -4.38 10.01 -10.18
CA THR A 77 -3.10 10.14 -9.51
C THR A 77 -2.37 11.41 -9.93
N ASN A 78 -1.51 11.93 -9.05
CA ASN A 78 -0.54 12.94 -9.44
C ASN A 78 0.62 12.31 -10.25
N SER A 79 1.63 13.12 -10.62
CA SER A 79 2.80 12.66 -11.38
C SER A 79 3.68 11.65 -10.65
N GLN A 80 3.60 11.59 -9.32
CA GLN A 80 4.31 10.62 -8.48
C GLN A 80 3.55 9.29 -8.34
N GLY A 81 2.27 9.26 -8.72
CA GLY A 81 1.41 8.09 -8.57
C GLY A 81 0.54 8.12 -7.31
N ASP A 82 0.56 9.20 -6.53
CA ASP A 82 -0.28 9.34 -5.34
C ASP A 82 -1.74 9.49 -5.75
N VAL A 83 -2.64 8.69 -5.13
CA VAL A 83 -4.08 8.80 -5.35
C VAL A 83 -4.60 10.10 -4.75
N ILE A 84 -5.02 11.05 -5.59
CA ILE A 84 -5.53 12.37 -5.15
C ILE A 84 -7.06 12.48 -5.21
N ASP A 85 -7.71 11.71 -6.08
CA ASP A 85 -9.16 11.71 -6.26
C ASP A 85 -9.60 10.33 -6.76
N ILE A 86 -10.81 9.90 -6.39
CA ILE A 86 -11.47 8.72 -6.95
C ILE A 86 -12.83 9.19 -7.40
N ARG A 87 -13.22 8.88 -8.64
CA ARG A 87 -14.51 9.28 -9.21
C ARG A 87 -15.38 8.09 -9.53
N ASN A 88 -16.69 8.27 -9.42
CA ASN A 88 -17.65 7.27 -9.89
C ASN A 88 -17.85 7.36 -11.42
N HIS A 89 -18.69 6.48 -11.97
CA HIS A 89 -19.02 6.44 -13.40
C HIS A 89 -19.72 7.70 -13.95
N LEU A 90 -20.22 8.58 -13.08
CA LEU A 90 -20.81 9.87 -13.46
C LEU A 90 -19.79 11.01 -13.42
N GLY A 91 -18.55 10.73 -13.02
CA GLY A 91 -17.49 11.73 -12.86
C GLY A 91 -17.55 12.51 -11.53
N ASN A 92 -18.42 12.12 -10.60
CA ASN A 92 -18.46 12.74 -9.27
C ASN A 92 -17.32 12.20 -8.41
N SER A 93 -16.64 13.08 -7.69
CA SER A 93 -15.67 12.69 -6.67
C SER A 93 -16.37 11.88 -5.57
N ILE A 94 -15.84 10.69 -5.31
CA ILE A 94 -16.27 9.82 -4.22
C ILE A 94 -15.23 9.77 -3.10
N ASN A 95 -13.93 9.87 -3.43
CA ASN A 95 -12.89 10.05 -2.43
C ASN A 95 -11.87 11.12 -2.87
N GLN A 96 -11.27 11.84 -1.93
CA GLN A 96 -10.19 12.81 -2.18
C GLN A 96 -9.15 12.74 -1.07
N TYR A 97 -7.88 12.91 -1.46
CA TYR A 97 -6.75 12.86 -0.55
C TYR A 97 -5.75 13.95 -0.85
N THR A 98 -5.09 14.43 0.20
CA THR A 98 -3.89 15.27 0.08
C THR A 98 -2.80 14.69 0.98
N TYR A 99 -1.55 14.86 0.56
CA TYR A 99 -0.39 14.32 1.26
C TYR A 99 0.68 15.40 1.43
N ASP A 100 1.53 15.23 2.45
CA ASP A 100 2.83 15.89 2.46
C ASP A 100 3.85 15.12 1.60
N ILE A 101 5.07 15.64 1.54
CA ILE A 101 6.16 15.05 0.73
C ILE A 101 6.60 13.66 1.23
N TRP A 102 6.29 13.28 2.47
CA TRP A 102 6.64 12.00 3.07
C TRP A 102 5.50 10.99 3.00
N GLY A 103 4.35 11.37 2.43
CA GLY A 103 3.18 10.51 2.32
C GLY A 103 2.26 10.56 3.55
N ASN A 104 2.45 11.50 4.48
CA ASN A 104 1.47 11.71 5.55
C ASN A 104 0.18 12.24 4.93
N VAL A 105 -0.94 11.59 5.25
CA VAL A 105 -2.25 12.02 4.74
C VAL A 105 -2.70 13.27 5.50
N LEU A 106 -2.81 14.39 4.80
CA LEU A 106 -3.19 15.69 5.37
C LEU A 106 -4.70 15.92 5.33
N THR A 107 -5.39 15.37 4.35
CA THR A 107 -6.85 15.46 4.23
C THR A 107 -7.39 14.16 3.67
N VAL A 108 -8.46 13.67 4.29
CA VAL A 108 -9.21 12.49 3.86
C VAL A 108 -10.67 12.88 3.70
N ASN A 109 -11.20 12.71 2.50
CA ASN A 109 -12.63 12.72 2.24
C ASN A 109 -12.98 11.40 1.57
N GLU A 110 -13.72 10.52 2.25
CA GLU A 110 -14.07 9.20 1.73
C GLU A 110 -15.57 8.95 1.85
N ILE A 111 -16.23 8.77 0.71
CA ILE A 111 -17.61 8.24 0.65
C ILE A 111 -17.58 6.72 0.60
N VAL A 112 -16.51 6.14 0.04
CA VAL A 112 -16.32 4.70 -0.08
C VAL A 112 -14.97 4.29 0.50
N GLU A 113 -14.92 3.15 1.20
CA GLU A 113 -13.65 2.63 1.72
C GLU A 113 -12.66 2.37 0.59
N ASN A 114 -11.39 2.72 0.79
CA ASN A 114 -10.32 2.56 -0.18
C ASN A 114 -8.99 2.24 0.51
N SER A 115 -8.29 1.24 0.01
CA SER A 115 -7.05 0.76 0.60
C SER A 115 -5.77 1.26 -0.08
N PHE A 116 -5.86 2.02 -1.18
CA PHE A 116 -4.67 2.52 -1.90
C PHE A 116 -4.57 4.04 -1.84
N ARG A 117 -3.43 4.56 -1.40
CA ARG A 117 -3.25 6.01 -1.16
C ARG A 117 -1.98 6.55 -1.81
N TYR A 118 -1.04 7.03 -0.99
CA TYR A 118 0.24 7.57 -1.43
C TYR A 118 0.97 6.56 -2.33
N SER A 119 1.59 7.03 -3.41
CA SER A 119 2.25 6.20 -4.44
C SER A 119 1.41 5.04 -5.01
N GLY A 120 0.08 5.04 -4.81
CA GLY A 120 -0.81 3.96 -5.26
C GLY A 120 -0.69 2.67 -4.46
N GLU A 121 -0.15 2.74 -3.25
CA GLU A 121 0.23 1.58 -2.44
C GLU A 121 -0.69 1.39 -1.23
N TYR A 122 -0.68 0.18 -0.67
CA TYR A 122 -1.64 -0.21 0.37
C TYR A 122 -1.46 0.60 1.65
N TRP A 123 -2.55 1.14 2.18
CA TRP A 123 -2.62 1.91 3.41
C TRP A 123 -3.45 1.18 4.46
N ASP A 124 -2.92 1.14 5.68
CA ASP A 124 -3.62 0.63 6.86
C ASP A 124 -4.05 1.78 7.77
N ASP A 125 -5.35 2.09 7.77
CA ASP A 125 -5.93 3.16 8.58
C ASP A 125 -5.81 2.94 10.09
N ALA A 126 -5.78 1.69 10.55
CA ALA A 126 -5.71 1.43 11.98
C ALA A 126 -4.33 1.74 12.54
N THR A 127 -3.29 1.49 11.75
CA THR A 127 -1.90 1.64 12.19
C THR A 127 -1.24 2.91 11.65
N ASN A 128 -1.88 3.59 10.71
CA ASN A 128 -1.31 4.69 9.92
C ASN A 128 0.01 4.32 9.25
N LEU A 129 0.12 3.05 8.82
CA LEU A 129 1.29 2.54 8.12
C LEU A 129 0.94 2.25 6.68
N GLN A 130 1.95 2.39 5.83
CA GLN A 130 1.85 2.07 4.43
C GLN A 130 2.64 0.79 4.13
N TYR A 131 2.02 -0.13 3.42
CA TYR A 131 2.70 -1.33 2.94
C TYR A 131 3.30 -1.05 1.57
N LEU A 132 4.63 -0.95 1.55
CA LEU A 132 5.41 -0.45 0.42
C LEU A 132 6.61 -1.35 0.16
N CYS A 133 6.77 -1.84 -1.06
CA CYS A 133 7.88 -2.73 -1.45
C CYS A 133 8.08 -3.90 -0.46
N ALA A 134 6.99 -4.54 -0.05
CA ALA A 134 6.96 -5.62 0.94
C ALA A 134 7.41 -5.27 2.37
N ARG A 135 7.48 -3.98 2.72
CA ARG A 135 7.79 -3.50 4.07
C ARG A 135 6.77 -2.50 4.55
N TRP A 136 6.69 -2.33 5.86
CA TRP A 136 5.86 -1.29 6.46
C TRP A 136 6.65 0.01 6.58
N TYR A 137 6.14 1.06 5.95
CA TYR A 137 6.63 2.43 5.99
C TYR A 137 5.75 3.24 6.95
N ASP A 138 6.41 4.02 7.82
CA ASP A 138 5.78 5.01 8.69
C ASP A 138 6.07 6.41 8.14
N PRO A 139 5.07 7.07 7.52
CA PRO A 139 5.22 8.42 6.97
C PRO A 139 5.51 9.48 8.04
N SER A 140 5.10 9.27 9.30
CA SER A 140 5.25 10.27 10.36
C SER A 140 6.71 10.49 10.74
N VAL A 141 7.54 9.45 10.57
CA VAL A 141 9.00 9.49 10.78
C VAL A 141 9.79 9.37 9.47
N GLY A 142 9.11 9.11 8.36
CA GLY A 142 9.69 9.03 7.02
C GLY A 142 10.58 7.80 6.79
N ARG A 143 10.28 6.66 7.43
CA ARG A 143 11.15 5.46 7.42
C ARG A 143 10.39 4.14 7.46
N PHE A 144 11.04 3.06 7.05
CA PHE A 144 10.53 1.71 7.27
C PHE A 144 10.63 1.33 8.76
N ILE A 145 9.66 0.58 9.26
CA ILE A 145 9.65 0.06 10.64
C ILE A 145 10.32 -1.32 10.77
N THR A 146 10.72 -1.90 9.64
CA THR A 146 11.49 -3.16 9.55
C THR A 146 12.75 -2.95 8.74
N GLU A 147 13.79 -3.70 9.07
CA GLU A 147 15.07 -3.70 8.37
C GLU A 147 14.93 -4.20 6.93
N ASP A 148 15.70 -3.64 6.01
CA ASP A 148 15.86 -4.19 4.65
C ASP A 148 16.58 -5.54 4.70
N THR A 149 16.12 -6.50 3.90
CA THR A 149 16.86 -7.76 3.70
C THR A 149 18.14 -7.57 2.89
N TYR A 150 18.25 -6.46 2.15
CA TYR A 150 19.45 -6.09 1.43
C TYR A 150 20.40 -5.30 2.33
N GLU A 151 21.55 -5.87 2.67
CA GLU A 151 22.52 -5.31 3.63
C GLU A 151 23.28 -4.05 3.13
N GLY A 152 23.02 -3.60 1.90
CA GLY A 152 23.71 -2.48 1.27
C GLY A 152 25.04 -2.86 0.62
N GLU A 153 25.72 -1.86 0.06
CA GLU A 153 27.04 -1.98 -0.56
C GLU A 153 28.05 -1.09 0.17
N LEU A 154 29.26 -1.63 0.41
CA LEU A 154 30.34 -0.90 1.09
C LEU A 154 30.78 0.37 0.34
N ASN A 155 30.65 0.39 -0.97
CA ASN A 155 30.93 1.53 -1.84
C ASN A 155 29.76 2.53 -1.94
N ASN A 156 28.61 2.23 -1.33
CA ASN A 156 27.46 3.12 -1.26
C ASN A 156 26.98 3.28 0.19
N PRO A 157 27.61 4.17 1.00
CA PRO A 157 27.30 4.31 2.42
C PRO A 157 25.84 4.65 2.74
N LEU A 158 25.10 5.26 1.80
CA LEU A 158 23.67 5.53 1.97
C LEU A 158 22.82 4.26 1.94
N SER A 159 23.25 3.21 1.22
CA SER A 159 22.57 1.92 1.17
C SER A 159 22.72 1.09 2.45
N LEU A 160 23.69 1.42 3.31
CA LEU A 160 23.90 0.77 4.61
C LEU A 160 22.84 1.18 5.65
N ASN A 161 21.98 2.16 5.34
CA ASN A 161 20.85 2.51 6.19
C ASN A 161 19.60 1.75 5.74
N LEU A 162 19.40 0.61 6.39
CA LEU A 162 18.40 -0.42 6.06
C LEU A 162 16.95 0.01 6.34
N TYR A 163 16.74 1.22 6.86
CA TYR A 163 15.40 1.77 7.17
C TYR A 163 15.02 2.97 6.29
N THR A 164 15.90 3.41 5.38
CA THR A 164 15.65 4.63 4.59
C THR A 164 14.64 4.41 3.47
N TYR A 165 13.76 5.40 3.28
CA TYR A 165 12.86 5.45 2.14
C TYR A 165 13.45 6.35 1.04
N VAL A 166 13.61 5.82 -0.18
CA VAL A 166 14.08 6.53 -1.40
C VAL A 166 15.35 7.36 -1.16
N LYS A 167 16.34 6.83 -0.44
CA LYS A 167 17.58 7.56 -0.08
C LYS A 167 17.30 8.93 0.59
N ASN A 168 16.20 9.03 1.34
CA ASN A 168 15.66 10.26 1.95
C ASN A 168 15.22 11.34 0.96
N ASN A 169 14.88 10.97 -0.28
CA ASN A 169 14.32 11.87 -1.28
C ASN A 169 13.03 11.27 -1.89
N PRO A 170 11.90 11.34 -1.16
CA PRO A 170 10.65 10.68 -1.56
C PRO A 170 10.08 11.22 -2.88
N VAL A 171 10.46 12.44 -3.29
CA VAL A 171 9.95 13.11 -4.51
C VAL A 171 10.47 12.45 -5.80
N VAL A 172 11.56 11.65 -5.73
CA VAL A 172 12.21 11.02 -6.92
C VAL A 172 11.77 9.56 -7.13
N CYS A 173 10.77 9.07 -6.39
CA CYS A 173 10.31 7.69 -6.51
C CYS A 173 9.50 7.48 -7.80
N PHE A 174 10.15 6.99 -8.86
CA PHE A 174 9.48 6.50 -10.07
C PHE A 174 9.16 5.01 -9.93
N LEU A 175 7.98 4.69 -9.43
CA LEU A 175 7.52 3.30 -9.30
C LEU A 175 6.89 2.80 -10.59
N ARG A 176 7.71 2.56 -11.62
CA ARG A 176 7.61 1.41 -12.55
C ARG A 176 8.63 1.54 -13.67
N GLY A 177 9.65 0.69 -13.62
CA GLY A 177 10.50 0.38 -14.78
C GLY A 177 12.00 0.41 -14.55
N GLU A 178 12.49 1.06 -13.50
CA GLU A 178 13.94 1.14 -13.24
C GLU A 178 14.27 0.76 -11.79
N PHE A 179 14.19 -0.54 -11.51
CA PHE A 179 14.75 -1.10 -10.26
C PHE A 179 16.28 -0.96 -10.18
N GLU A 180 16.96 -0.55 -11.26
CA GLU A 180 18.43 -0.47 -11.30
C GLU A 180 19.03 0.66 -10.44
N ASN A 181 18.24 1.64 -9.96
CA ASN A 181 18.77 2.72 -9.13
C ASN A 181 18.27 2.76 -7.66
N MET A 182 17.50 1.76 -7.24
CA MET A 182 16.89 1.70 -5.90
C MET A 182 17.46 0.61 -4.97
N GLY A 183 18.57 -0.05 -5.33
CA GLY A 183 19.29 -0.96 -4.43
C GLY A 183 18.57 -2.28 -4.12
N VAL A 184 17.45 -2.58 -4.78
CA VAL A 184 16.79 -3.88 -4.65
C VAL A 184 17.32 -4.80 -5.73
N SER A 185 18.41 -5.51 -5.46
CA SER A 185 18.82 -6.64 -6.32
C SER A 185 17.93 -7.84 -5.96
N ASN A 186 16.98 -8.19 -6.83
CA ASN A 186 16.41 -9.53 -6.81
C ASN A 186 17.53 -10.49 -7.23
N LYS A 187 18.11 -11.20 -6.27
CA LYS A 187 18.90 -12.39 -6.58
C LYS A 187 17.93 -13.48 -7.02
N SER A 188 17.76 -13.62 -8.33
CA SER A 188 17.29 -14.86 -8.94
C SER A 188 18.29 -15.96 -8.57
N ALA A 189 17.78 -17.05 -7.98
CA ALA A 189 18.48 -18.33 -7.89
C ALA A 189 18.55 -19.02 -9.26
#